data_AF-A0A1G2BU18-F1
#
_entry.id   AF-A0A1G2BU18-F1
#
_cell.length_a   1.000
_cell.length_b   1.000
_cell.length_c   1.000
_cell.angle_alpha   90.00
_cell.angle_beta   90.00
_cell.angle_gamma   90.00
#
_symmetry.space_group_name_H-M   'P 1'
#
loop_
_entity.id
_entity.type
_entity.pdbx_description
1 polymer ?
#
loop_
_entity_poly.entity_id
_entity_poly.type
_entity_poly.pdbx_seq_one_letter_code
_entity_poly.pdbx_strand_id
1 'polypeptide(L)'
;MDFKELQDKVVQNAVNYGKKYNVQIDEDFALLKLYEEVGELAQAILIHRKKCRPEKYVPEDVSRNELAKELADVVGVAVVNAHLLGIDLEDAIEKKWINREK
;
A
#
# COMPACT_ATOMS: atom_id res chain seq x y z
N MET A 1 -7.88 -14.23 -9.59
CA MET A 1 -6.51 -13.94 -9.14
C MET A 1 -6.43 -14.44 -7.72
N ASP A 2 -5.57 -15.41 -7.46
CA ASP A 2 -5.25 -15.79 -6.10
C ASP A 2 -4.29 -14.75 -5.48
N PHE A 3 -3.97 -14.91 -4.20
CA PHE A 3 -3.17 -13.92 -3.49
C PHE A 3 -1.73 -13.87 -4.00
N LYS A 4 -1.17 -15.02 -4.44
CA LYS A 4 0.18 -15.08 -4.98
C LYS A 4 0.30 -14.37 -6.32
N GLU A 5 -0.65 -14.60 -7.23
CA GLU A 5 -0.72 -13.93 -8.52
C GLU A 5 -0.88 -12.41 -8.35
N LEU A 6 -1.59 -11.96 -7.30
CA LEU A 6 -1.69 -10.54 -6.94
C LEU A 6 -0.35 -9.99 -6.49
N GLN A 7 0.35 -10.70 -5.58
CA GLN A 7 1.65 -10.27 -5.10
C GLN A 7 2.65 -10.10 -6.24
N ASP A 8 2.73 -11.09 -7.14
CA ASP A 8 3.65 -11.07 -8.27
C ASP A 8 3.37 -9.90 -9.21
N LYS A 9 2.09 -9.59 -9.49
CA LYS A 9 1.72 -8.44 -10.32
C LYS A 9 2.07 -7.11 -9.67
N VAL A 10 1.86 -6.97 -8.36
CA VAL A 10 2.24 -5.77 -7.61
C VAL A 10 3.75 -5.55 -7.65
N VAL A 11 4.53 -6.60 -7.37
CA VAL A 11 5.99 -6.55 -7.42
C VAL A 11 6.48 -6.20 -8.84
N GLN A 12 5.90 -6.82 -9.87
CA GLN A 12 6.24 -6.53 -11.25
C GLN A 12 5.98 -5.06 -11.63
N ASN A 13 4.89 -4.47 -11.14
CA ASN A 13 4.61 -3.06 -11.32
C ASN A 13 5.64 -2.16 -10.64
N ALA A 14 6.04 -2.48 -9.40
CA ALA A 14 7.09 -1.75 -8.69
C ALA A 14 8.44 -1.82 -9.43
N VAL A 15 8.83 -2.99 -9.91
CA VAL A 15 10.05 -3.17 -10.72
C VAL A 15 9.98 -2.38 -12.02
N ASN A 16 8.82 -2.39 -12.70
CA ASN A 16 8.62 -1.61 -13.92
C ASN A 16 8.69 -0.11 -13.66
N TYR A 17 8.16 0.35 -12.53
CA TYR A 17 8.29 1.74 -12.09
C TYR A 17 9.76 2.11 -11.88
N GLY A 18 10.53 1.30 -11.15
CA GLY A 18 11.96 1.53 -10.94
C GLY A 18 12.73 1.65 -12.24
N LYS A 19 12.49 0.74 -13.19
CA LYS A 19 13.10 0.80 -14.53
C LYS A 19 12.70 2.05 -15.31
N LYS A 20 11.42 2.42 -15.27
CA LYS A 20 10.89 3.56 -16.03
C LYS A 20 11.44 4.90 -15.54
N TYR A 21 11.62 5.06 -14.23
CA TYR A 21 12.03 6.31 -13.60
C TYR A 21 13.49 6.31 -13.15
N ASN A 22 14.25 5.25 -13.45
CA ASN A 22 15.65 5.08 -13.04
C ASN A 22 15.82 5.22 -11.51
N VAL A 23 14.94 4.56 -10.77
CA VAL A 23 14.93 4.50 -9.31
C VAL A 23 15.20 3.06 -8.89
N GLN A 24 16.13 2.88 -7.96
CA GLN A 24 16.36 1.59 -7.33
C GLN A 24 15.23 1.31 -6.34
N ILE A 25 14.56 0.17 -6.52
CA ILE A 25 13.51 -0.30 -5.63
C ILE A 25 14.14 -1.30 -4.67
N ASP A 26 14.77 -0.79 -3.63
CA ASP A 26 15.39 -1.56 -2.54
C ASP A 26 14.55 -1.46 -1.25
N GLU A 27 15.02 -2.12 -0.19
CA GLU A 27 14.35 -2.21 1.11
C GLU A 27 14.14 -0.83 1.73
N ASP A 28 15.12 0.07 1.61
CA ASP A 28 15.04 1.43 2.14
C ASP A 28 13.99 2.25 1.37
N PHE A 29 13.99 2.16 0.04
CA PHE A 29 12.96 2.78 -0.80
C PHE A 29 11.57 2.27 -0.42
N ALA A 30 11.39 0.94 -0.34
CA ALA A 30 10.10 0.33 -0.06
C ALA A 30 9.58 0.67 1.35
N LEU A 31 10.47 0.74 2.35
CA LEU A 31 10.12 1.16 3.70
C LEU A 31 9.68 2.62 3.73
N LEU A 32 10.45 3.53 3.13
CA LEU A 32 10.12 4.95 3.10
C LEU A 32 8.84 5.23 2.29
N LYS A 33 8.66 4.53 1.17
CA LYS A 33 7.44 4.63 0.38
C LYS A 33 6.23 4.12 1.18
N LEU A 34 6.37 3.09 2.01
CA LEU A 34 5.28 2.65 2.90
C LEU A 34 4.87 3.75 3.89
N TYR A 35 5.81 4.50 4.45
CA TYR A 35 5.50 5.66 5.31
C TYR A 35 4.76 6.76 4.54
N GLU A 36 5.16 7.02 3.29
CA GLU A 36 4.49 7.95 2.40
C GLU A 36 3.02 7.54 2.19
N GLU A 37 2.76 6.30 1.76
CA GLU A 37 1.39 5.80 1.51
C GLU A 37 0.52 5.83 2.78
N VAL A 38 1.10 5.52 3.95
CA VAL A 38 0.37 5.64 5.23
C VAL A 38 -0.02 7.09 5.52
N GLY A 39 0.84 8.04 5.16
CA GLY A 39 0.54 9.47 5.25
C GLY A 39 -0.57 9.90 4.28
N GLU A 40 -0.54 9.42 3.05
CA GLU A 40 -1.57 9.71 2.03
C GLU A 40 -2.92 9.09 2.41
N LEU A 41 -2.94 7.84 2.89
CA LEU A 41 -4.13 7.21 3.45
C LEU A 41 -4.69 7.99 4.65
N ALA A 42 -3.84 8.43 5.57
CA ALA A 42 -4.28 9.26 6.69
C ALA A 42 -4.92 10.56 6.22
N GLN A 43 -4.33 11.22 5.21
CA GLN A 43 -4.90 12.42 4.61
C GLN A 43 -6.26 12.13 3.95
N ALA A 44 -6.38 11.07 3.16
CA ALA A 44 -7.63 10.67 2.52
C ALA A 44 -8.74 10.38 3.54
N ILE A 45 -8.42 9.69 4.65
CA ILE A 45 -9.36 9.47 5.76
C ILE A 45 -9.84 10.78 6.37
N LEU A 46 -8.93 11.75 6.60
CA LEU A 46 -9.29 13.05 7.16
C LEU A 46 -10.17 13.86 6.20
N ILE A 47 -9.87 13.83 4.89
CA ILE A 47 -10.69 14.49 3.86
C ILE A 47 -12.08 13.87 3.80
N HIS A 48 -12.18 12.54 3.73
CA HIS A 48 -13.45 11.82 3.70
C HIS A 48 -14.32 12.14 4.92
N ARG A 49 -13.70 12.23 6.11
CA ARG A 49 -14.38 12.56 7.37
C ARG A 49 -14.59 14.07 7.60
N LYS A 50 -14.27 14.92 6.62
CA LYS A 50 -14.35 16.40 6.73
C LYS A 50 -13.58 16.97 7.94
N LYS A 51 -12.47 16.34 8.31
CA LYS A 51 -11.54 16.78 9.37
C LYS A 51 -10.31 17.48 8.79
N CYS A 52 -10.43 18.05 7.60
CA CYS A 52 -9.43 18.85 6.93
C CYS A 52 -9.93 20.30 6.78
N ARG A 53 -9.13 21.17 6.16
CA ARG A 53 -9.57 22.54 5.88
C ARG A 53 -10.70 22.54 4.82
N PRO A 54 -11.71 23.43 4.92
CA PRO A 54 -12.88 23.41 4.02
C PRO A 54 -12.56 23.47 2.52
N GLU A 55 -11.46 24.11 2.13
CA GLU A 55 -11.01 24.17 0.73
C GLU A 55 -10.61 22.81 0.15
N LYS A 56 -10.35 21.80 0.99
CA LYS A 56 -10.06 20.42 0.58
C LYS A 56 -11.30 19.53 0.57
N TYR A 57 -12.50 20.09 0.80
CA TYR A 57 -13.71 19.29 0.76
C TYR A 57 -14.04 18.88 -0.66
N VAL A 58 -14.16 17.57 -0.86
CA VAL A 58 -14.61 16.96 -2.12
C VAL A 58 -15.94 16.22 -1.92
N PRO A 59 -16.71 15.96 -2.98
CA PRO A 59 -17.88 15.08 -2.92
C PRO A 59 -17.57 13.71 -2.28
N GLU A 60 -18.57 13.07 -1.66
CA GLU A 60 -18.36 11.82 -0.92
C GLU A 60 -17.83 10.70 -1.82
N ASP A 61 -18.39 10.55 -3.01
CA ASP A 61 -17.99 9.58 -4.03
C ASP A 61 -16.51 9.76 -4.42
N VAL A 62 -16.07 11.01 -4.60
CA VAL A 62 -14.67 11.33 -4.89
C VAL A 62 -13.78 10.93 -3.70
N SER A 63 -14.12 11.36 -2.48
CA SER A 63 -13.31 11.01 -1.31
C SER A 63 -13.25 9.51 -1.01
N ARG A 64 -14.33 8.76 -1.31
CA ARG A 64 -14.38 7.31 -1.13
C ARG A 64 -13.47 6.60 -2.13
N ASN A 65 -13.43 7.08 -3.37
CA ASN A 65 -12.52 6.54 -4.38
C ASN A 65 -11.06 6.80 -4.01
N GLU A 66 -10.71 8.00 -3.56
CA GLU A 66 -9.35 8.30 -3.10
C GLU A 66 -8.97 7.41 -1.91
N LEU A 67 -9.85 7.28 -0.90
CA LEU A 67 -9.60 6.40 0.24
C LEU A 67 -9.34 4.94 -0.16
N ALA A 68 -10.05 4.43 -1.19
CA ALA A 68 -9.82 3.09 -1.71
C ALA A 68 -8.47 2.95 -2.42
N LYS A 69 -8.04 3.99 -3.15
CA LYS A 69 -6.72 4.02 -3.82
C LYS A 69 -5.59 4.02 -2.79
N GLU A 70 -5.61 4.95 -1.83
CA GLU A 70 -4.53 5.06 -0.84
C GLU A 70 -4.43 3.81 0.04
N LEU A 71 -5.57 3.16 0.35
CA LEU A 71 -5.54 1.89 1.08
C LEU A 71 -4.93 0.77 0.22
N ALA A 72 -5.22 0.75 -1.09
CA ALA A 72 -4.61 -0.19 -2.00
C ALA A 72 -3.10 0.06 -2.15
N ASP A 73 -2.64 1.30 -2.14
CA ASP A 73 -1.22 1.64 -2.20
C ASP A 73 -0.48 1.20 -0.92
N VAL A 74 -1.06 1.40 0.27
CA VAL A 74 -0.50 0.84 1.52
C VAL A 74 -0.33 -0.69 1.44
N VAL A 75 -1.35 -1.40 0.96
CA VAL A 75 -1.29 -2.86 0.80
C VAL A 75 -0.27 -3.26 -0.26
N GLY A 76 -0.26 -2.55 -1.40
CA GLY A 76 0.65 -2.81 -2.51
C GLY A 76 2.11 -2.63 -2.11
N VAL A 77 2.44 -1.53 -1.42
CA VAL A 77 3.80 -1.29 -0.95
C VAL A 77 4.18 -2.24 0.19
N ALA A 78 3.25 -2.67 1.04
CA ALA A 78 3.51 -3.73 2.03
C ALA A 78 3.86 -5.07 1.35
N VAL A 79 3.21 -5.41 0.24
CA VAL A 79 3.57 -6.58 -0.60
C VAL A 79 4.99 -6.43 -1.17
N VAL A 80 5.35 -5.25 -1.67
CA VAL A 80 6.72 -4.98 -2.18
C VAL A 80 7.76 -5.15 -1.07
N ASN A 81 7.49 -4.65 0.13
CA ASN A 81 8.37 -4.84 1.29
C ASN A 81 8.55 -6.34 1.60
N ALA A 82 7.46 -7.12 1.63
CA ALA A 82 7.54 -8.55 1.88
C ALA A 82 8.40 -9.27 0.83
N HIS A 83 8.25 -8.91 -0.46
CA HIS A 83 9.07 -9.47 -1.53
C HIS A 83 10.57 -9.17 -1.35
N LEU A 84 10.93 -7.91 -1.09
CA LEU A 84 12.33 -7.50 -0.94
C LEU A 84 12.98 -8.12 0.30
N LEU A 85 12.22 -8.29 1.38
CA LEU A 85 12.69 -8.92 2.62
C LEU A 85 12.65 -10.46 2.60
N GLY A 86 12.18 -11.07 1.51
CA GLY A 86 12.07 -12.53 1.38
C GLY A 86 11.02 -13.16 2.32
N ILE A 87 9.96 -12.43 2.65
CA ILE A 87 8.89 -12.86 3.55
C ILE A 87 7.77 -13.51 2.74
N ASP A 88 7.35 -14.72 3.14
CA ASP A 88 6.07 -15.29 2.69
C ASP A 88 4.91 -14.58 3.40
N LEU A 89 4.34 -13.58 2.73
CA LEU A 89 3.30 -12.75 3.31
C LEU A 89 2.00 -13.51 3.55
N GLU A 90 1.68 -14.51 2.72
CA GLU A 90 0.45 -15.29 2.90
C GLU A 90 0.53 -16.13 4.17
N ASP A 91 1.62 -16.89 4.33
CA ASP A 91 1.91 -17.66 5.53
C ASP A 91 2.04 -16.77 6.78
N ALA A 92 2.70 -15.61 6.66
CA ALA A 92 2.83 -14.67 7.77
C ALA A 92 1.47 -14.11 8.24
N ILE A 93 0.57 -13.79 7.30
CA ILE A 93 -0.79 -13.36 7.62
C ILE A 93 -1.57 -14.51 8.25
N GLU A 94 -1.47 -15.72 7.70
CA GLU A 94 -2.16 -16.90 8.21
C GLU A 94 -1.75 -17.18 9.67
N LYS A 95 -0.45 -17.27 9.94
CA LYS A 95 0.08 -17.51 11.30
C LYS A 95 -0.33 -16.42 12.28
N LYS A 96 -0.21 -15.15 11.88
CA LYS A 96 -0.41 -14.03 12.80
C LYS A 96 -1.88 -13.70 13.05
N TRP A 97 -2.69 -13.64 12.01
CA TRP A 97 -4.05 -13.09 12.06
C TRP A 97 -5.14 -14.16 12.06
N ILE A 98 -4.90 -15.31 11.41
CA ILE A 98 -5.90 -16.37 11.27
C ILE A 98 -5.73 -17.43 12.36
N ASN A 99 -4.54 -18.06 12.41
CA ASN A 99 -4.25 -19.16 13.31
C ASN A 99 -3.75 -18.72 14.69
N ARG A 100 -3.54 -17.40 14.90
CA ARG A 100 -3.06 -16.77 16.15
C ARG A 100 -1.99 -17.61 16.84
N GLU A 101 -0.87 -17.83 16.16
CA GLU A 101 0.32 -18.32 16.86
C GLU A 101 0.64 -17.36 18.02
N LYS A 102 0.74 -17.91 19.24
CA LYS A 102 1.04 -17.16 20.45
C LYS A 102 2.48 -16.66 20.44
#